data_AF-A0A2V9TJM7-F1
#
_entry.id   AF-A0A2V9TJM7-F1
#
_cell.length_a   1.000
_cell.length_b   1.000
_cell.length_c   1.000
_cell.angle_alpha   90.00
_cell.angle_beta   90.00
_cell.angle_gamma   90.00
#
_symmetry.space_group_name_H-M   'P 1'
#
loop_
_entity.id
_entity.type
_entity.pdbx_description
1 polymer ?
#
loop_
_entity_poly.entity_id
_entity_poly.type
_entity_poly.pdbx_seq_one_letter_code
_entity_poly.pdbx_strand_id
1 'polypeptide(L)'
;MRDDQLSEIRSLLRSGEVIEIGGRPQRTAPAPPTTAGLLAAFAAIYLIWGSTYLAIRYAVETFPPLLMMGVRHLTAGAVLYGWSRWRGVPSPTLREWMHPALIGTVLFVGGHGSLAWAEQRVPSGI
;
A
#
# COMPACT_ATOMS: atom_id res chain seq x y z
N MET A 1 -40.37 -29.70 37.01
CA MET A 1 -39.49 -30.26 35.94
C MET A 1 -39.38 -29.35 34.71
N ARG A 2 -40.47 -28.73 34.20
CA ARG A 2 -40.36 -27.74 33.11
C ARG A 2 -39.85 -26.37 33.56
N ASP A 3 -40.06 -26.00 34.82
CA ASP A 3 -39.69 -24.68 35.34
C ASP A 3 -38.18 -24.53 35.60
N ASP A 4 -37.48 -25.63 35.92
CA ASP A 4 -36.02 -25.63 36.16
C ASP A 4 -35.22 -25.39 34.87
N GLN A 5 -35.73 -25.88 33.73
CA GLN A 5 -35.10 -25.64 32.43
C GLN A 5 -35.25 -24.19 31.98
N LEU A 6 -36.37 -23.56 32.32
CA LEU A 6 -36.60 -22.15 32.00
C LEU A 6 -35.78 -21.21 32.88
N SER A 7 -35.49 -21.59 34.13
CA SER A 7 -34.61 -20.81 35.00
C SER A 7 -33.14 -20.92 34.56
N GLU A 8 -32.71 -22.09 34.09
CA GLU A 8 -31.38 -22.34 33.52
C GLU A 8 -31.18 -21.60 32.18
N ILE A 9 -32.15 -21.65 31.27
CA ILE A 9 -32.08 -20.87 30.02
C ILE A 9 -32.06 -19.36 30.33
N ARG A 10 -32.84 -18.90 31.31
CA ARG A 10 -32.84 -17.48 31.72
C ARG A 10 -31.57 -17.06 32.45
N SER A 11 -30.86 -17.95 33.13
CA SER A 11 -29.56 -17.65 33.73
C SER A 11 -28.47 -17.57 32.67
N LEU A 12 -28.48 -18.49 31.70
CA LEU A 12 -27.55 -18.53 30.56
C LEU A 12 -27.71 -17.33 29.60
N LEU A 13 -28.94 -16.86 29.39
CA LEU A 13 -29.19 -15.64 28.61
C LEU A 13 -28.75 -14.36 29.36
N ARG A 14 -28.75 -14.39 30.69
CA ARG A 14 -28.39 -13.24 31.53
C ARG A 14 -26.88 -13.16 31.80
N SER A 15 -26.17 -14.29 31.77
CA SER A 15 -24.72 -14.36 31.95
C SER A 15 -23.93 -13.92 30.72
N GLY A 16 -24.57 -13.74 29.55
CA GLY A 16 -23.89 -13.35 28.32
C GLY A 16 -23.03 -14.46 27.69
N GLU A 17 -22.86 -15.58 28.39
CA GLU A 17 -22.04 -16.72 28.01
C GLU A 17 -22.53 -17.40 26.72
N VAL A 18 -23.86 -17.39 26.47
CA VAL A 18 -24.46 -17.90 25.23
C VAL A 18 -24.24 -16.96 24.04
N ILE A 19 -23.97 -15.67 24.27
CA ILE A 19 -23.76 -14.67 23.20
C ILE A 19 -22.30 -14.72 22.69
N GLU A 20 -21.38 -15.31 23.45
CA GLU A 20 -19.95 -15.38 23.11
C GLU A 20 -19.53 -16.61 22.28
N ILE A 21 -20.45 -17.54 22.00
CA ILE A 21 -20.21 -18.76 21.17
C ILE A 21 -19.80 -18.40 19.72
N GLY A 22 -20.12 -17.19 19.28
CA GLY A 22 -19.89 -16.72 17.91
C GLY A 22 -18.58 -15.96 17.68
N GLY A 23 -17.57 -16.10 18.56
CA GLY A 23 -16.17 -15.63 18.45
C GLY A 23 -15.84 -14.71 17.28
N ARG A 24 -16.49 -13.56 17.18
CA ARG A 24 -16.11 -12.55 16.18
C ARG A 24 -14.80 -11.99 16.68
N PRO A 25 -13.72 -12.02 15.88
CA PRO A 25 -12.49 -11.35 16.27
C PRO A 25 -12.85 -9.89 16.54
N GLN A 26 -12.86 -9.50 17.81
CA GLN A 26 -13.02 -8.11 18.18
C GLN A 26 -11.77 -7.42 17.67
N ARG A 27 -11.86 -6.81 16.48
CA ARG A 27 -10.79 -5.98 15.93
C ARG A 27 -10.70 -4.79 16.86
N THR A 28 -9.81 -4.87 17.85
CA THR A 28 -9.41 -3.71 18.65
C THR A 28 -8.99 -2.62 17.68
N ALA A 29 -9.69 -1.49 17.72
CA ALA A 29 -9.29 -0.34 16.93
C ALA A 29 -7.86 0.04 17.35
N PRO A 30 -6.93 0.25 16.40
CA PRO A 30 -5.58 0.67 16.75
C PRO A 30 -5.66 1.99 17.53
N ALA A 31 -4.77 2.15 18.51
CA ALA A 31 -4.66 3.39 19.27
C ALA A 31 -4.45 4.57 18.29
N PRO A 32 -5.05 5.73 18.56
CA PRO A 32 -4.90 6.89 17.68
C PRO A 32 -3.41 7.26 17.56
N PRO A 33 -2.94 7.63 16.35
CA PRO A 33 -1.55 7.99 16.14
C PRO A 33 -1.18 9.19 17.00
N THR A 34 0.02 9.16 17.58
CA THR A 34 0.54 10.32 18.31
C THR A 34 0.85 11.45 17.34
N THR A 35 0.72 12.70 17.80
CA THR A 35 1.08 13.88 16.99
C THR A 35 2.53 13.78 16.47
N ALA A 36 3.45 13.25 17.29
CA ALA A 36 4.82 13.01 16.88
C ALA A 36 4.94 11.99 15.74
N GLY A 37 4.19 10.88 15.81
CA GLY A 37 4.13 9.90 14.72
C GLY A 37 3.56 10.49 13.44
N LEU A 38 2.54 11.35 13.55
CA LEU A 38 1.95 12.06 12.41
C LEU A 38 2.96 13.02 11.76
N LEU A 39 3.65 13.83 12.57
CA LEU A 39 4.67 14.76 12.09
C LEU A 39 5.85 14.03 11.43
N ALA A 40 6.30 12.92 12.01
CA ALA A 40 7.35 12.09 11.43
C ALA A 40 6.91 11.50 10.08
N ALA A 41 5.67 11.03 9.96
CA ALA A 41 5.12 10.54 8.71
C ALA A 41 5.06 11.64 7.63
N PHE A 42 4.61 12.85 8.00
CA PHE A 42 4.61 13.99 7.08
C PHE A 42 6.03 14.39 6.67
N ALA A 43 6.96 14.49 7.61
CA ALA A 43 8.36 14.80 7.31
C ALA A 43 8.98 13.75 6.37
N ALA A 44 8.71 12.46 6.61
CA ALA A 44 9.18 11.39 5.74
C ALA A 44 8.60 11.53 4.33
N ILE A 45 7.30 11.79 4.20
CA ILE A 45 6.68 12.02 2.88
C ILE A 45 7.32 13.23 2.20
N TYR A 46 7.40 14.38 2.86
CA TYR A 46 7.96 15.59 2.25
C TYR A 46 9.41 15.45 1.84
N LEU A 47 10.24 14.82 2.67
CA LEU A 47 11.66 14.65 2.36
C LEU A 47 11.88 13.58 1.30
N ILE A 48 11.24 12.42 1.42
CA ILE A 48 11.45 11.31 0.47
C ILE A 48 10.80 11.63 -0.88
N TRP A 49 9.53 12.05 -0.89
CA TRP A 49 8.88 12.40 -2.16
C TRP A 49 9.41 13.71 -2.73
N GLY A 50 9.58 14.75 -1.91
CA GLY A 50 10.11 16.04 -2.36
C GLY A 50 11.52 15.93 -2.97
N SER A 51 12.44 15.19 -2.32
CA SER A 51 13.78 14.98 -2.89
C SER A 51 13.76 14.18 -4.19
N THR A 52 12.83 13.22 -4.37
CA THR A 52 12.72 12.52 -5.65
C THR A 52 12.26 13.45 -6.79
N TYR A 53 11.34 14.39 -6.54
CA TYR A 53 10.96 15.39 -7.55
C TYR A 53 12.13 16.31 -7.91
N LEU A 54 12.91 16.75 -6.91
CA LEU A 54 14.11 17.55 -7.14
C LEU A 54 15.16 16.78 -7.95
N ALA A 55 15.42 15.52 -7.60
CA ALA A 55 16.33 14.65 -8.33
C ALA A 55 15.86 14.39 -9.77
N ILE A 56 14.55 14.21 -9.99
CA ILE A 56 13.94 14.05 -11.32
C ILE A 56 14.19 15.29 -12.17
N ARG A 57 13.96 16.50 -11.62
CA ARG A 57 14.20 17.75 -12.34
C ARG A 57 15.64 17.86 -12.82
N TYR A 58 16.62 17.57 -11.96
CA TYR A 58 18.03 17.58 -12.36
C TYR A 58 18.38 16.46 -13.34
N ALA A 59 17.87 15.25 -13.14
CA ALA A 59 18.19 14.12 -14.00
C ALA A 59 17.57 14.23 -15.41
N VAL A 60 16.44 14.94 -15.57
CA VAL A 60 15.82 15.22 -16.87
C VAL A 60 16.66 16.18 -17.73
N GLU A 61 17.54 17.00 -17.12
CA GLU A 61 18.48 17.84 -17.86
C GLU A 61 19.51 17.00 -18.63
N THR A 62 19.79 15.76 -18.18
CA THR A 62 20.81 14.87 -18.77
C THR A 62 20.23 13.62 -19.44
N PHE A 63 19.08 13.14 -18.99
CA PHE A 63 18.45 11.91 -19.48
C PHE A 63 16.99 12.13 -19.88
N PRO A 64 16.50 11.45 -20.95
CA PRO A 64 15.08 11.49 -21.29
C PRO A 64 14.20 11.05 -20.10
N PRO A 65 13.15 11.81 -19.72
CA PRO A 65 12.37 11.57 -18.50
C PRO A 65 11.79 10.15 -18.40
N LEU A 66 11.28 9.63 -19.52
CA LEU A 66 10.72 8.28 -19.60
C LEU A 66 11.77 7.19 -19.33
N LEU A 67 13.01 7.40 -19.79
CA LEU A 67 14.09 6.45 -19.57
C LEU A 67 14.49 6.42 -18.10
N MET A 68 14.65 7.59 -17.47
CA MET A 68 15.02 7.69 -16.07
C MET A 68 13.93 7.11 -15.15
N MET A 69 12.66 7.41 -15.43
CA MET A 69 11.53 6.82 -14.71
C MET A 69 11.47 5.30 -14.93
N GLY A 70 11.71 4.84 -16.17
CA GLY A 70 11.69 3.42 -16.52
C GLY A 70 12.76 2.64 -15.77
N VAL A 71 14.00 3.14 -15.76
CA VAL A 71 15.13 2.54 -15.01
C VAL A 71 14.80 2.44 -13.53
N ARG A 72 14.31 3.52 -12.90
CA ARG A 72 13.94 3.52 -11.48
C ARG A 72 12.91 2.42 -11.15
N HIS A 73 11.85 2.31 -11.95
CA HIS A 73 10.78 1.33 -11.73
C HIS A 73 11.24 -0.10 -11.99
N LEU A 74 12.06 -0.32 -13.02
CA LEU A 74 12.65 -1.62 -13.31
C LEU A 74 13.62 -2.05 -12.21
N THR A 75 14.46 -1.14 -11.69
CA THR A 75 15.36 -1.44 -10.58
C THR A 75 14.57 -1.81 -9.32
N ALA A 76 13.55 -1.03 -8.94
CA ALA A 76 12.72 -1.33 -7.79
C ALA A 76 11.98 -2.68 -7.94
N GLY A 77 11.41 -2.94 -9.12
CA GLY A 77 10.77 -4.22 -9.44
C GLY A 77 11.74 -5.41 -9.39
N ALA A 78 12.96 -5.24 -9.92
CA ALA A 78 13.99 -6.27 -9.90
C ALA A 78 14.46 -6.57 -8.47
N VAL A 79 14.65 -5.55 -7.63
CA VAL A 79 15.01 -5.72 -6.21
C VAL A 79 13.88 -6.45 -5.47
N LEU A 80 12.63 -6.03 -5.66
CA LEU A 80 11.47 -6.67 -5.02
C LEU A 80 11.32 -8.12 -5.47
N TYR A 81 11.50 -8.40 -6.76
CA TYR A 81 11.46 -9.75 -7.30
C TYR A 81 12.59 -10.60 -6.74
N GLY A 82 13.83 -10.10 -6.74
CA GLY A 82 14.98 -10.78 -6.14
C GLY A 82 14.77 -11.10 -4.66
N TRP A 83 14.22 -10.15 -3.90
CA TRP A 83 13.89 -10.34 -2.49
C TRP A 83 12.78 -11.38 -2.29
N SER A 84 11.72 -11.35 -3.10
CA SER A 84 10.68 -12.37 -3.11
C SER A 84 11.27 -13.75 -3.39
N ARG A 85 12.22 -13.81 -4.33
CA ARG A 85 12.89 -15.06 -4.68
C ARG A 85 13.78 -15.61 -3.57
N TRP A 86 14.51 -14.72 -2.89
CA TRP A 86 15.32 -15.05 -1.73
C TRP A 86 14.49 -15.59 -0.55
N ARG A 87 13.26 -15.08 -0.35
CA ARG A 87 12.32 -15.60 0.67
C ARG A 87 11.65 -16.92 0.30
N GLY A 88 11.99 -17.52 -0.83
CA GLY A 88 11.44 -18.81 -1.26
C GLY A 88 10.03 -18.74 -1.85
N VAL A 89 9.50 -17.54 -2.16
CA VAL A 89 8.20 -17.40 -2.81
C VAL A 89 8.25 -18.02 -4.21
N PRO A 90 7.38 -18.98 -4.58
CA PRO A 90 7.39 -19.60 -5.90
C PRO A 90 7.42 -18.56 -7.03
N SER A 91 8.13 -18.88 -8.12
CA SER A 91 8.15 -17.98 -9.28
C SER A 91 6.74 -17.85 -9.85
N PRO A 92 6.27 -16.63 -10.18
CA PRO A 92 4.97 -16.46 -10.80
C PRO A 92 4.92 -17.16 -12.16
N THR A 93 3.77 -17.73 -12.47
CA THR A 93 3.42 -18.22 -13.80
C THR A 93 3.28 -17.07 -14.79
N LEU A 94 3.36 -17.36 -16.10
CA LEU A 94 3.22 -16.33 -17.14
C LEU A 94 1.89 -15.55 -17.02
N ARG A 95 0.79 -16.21 -16.62
CA ARG A 95 -0.50 -15.56 -16.38
C ARG A 95 -0.47 -14.62 -15.18
N GLU A 96 0.27 -14.97 -14.13
CA GLU A 96 0.45 -14.13 -12.95
C GLU A 96 1.37 -12.94 -13.20
N TRP A 97 2.25 -13.01 -14.22
CA TRP A 97 3.02 -11.86 -14.69
C TRP A 97 2.19 -10.83 -15.47
N MET A 98 1.15 -11.27 -16.19
CA MET A 98 0.36 -10.38 -17.04
C MET A 98 -0.39 -9.29 -16.26
N HIS A 99 -0.98 -9.64 -15.12
CA HIS A 99 -1.75 -8.71 -14.30
C HIS A 99 -0.90 -7.54 -13.75
N PRO A 100 0.22 -7.77 -13.05
CA PRO A 100 1.09 -6.70 -12.58
C PRO A 100 1.81 -5.98 -13.73
N ALA A 101 2.11 -6.66 -14.85
CA ALA A 101 2.67 -6.00 -16.02
C ALA A 101 1.68 -5.00 -16.65
N LEU A 102 0.41 -5.39 -16.77
CA LEU A 102 -0.65 -4.51 -17.27
C LEU A 102 -0.89 -3.33 -16.33
N ILE A 103 -1.09 -3.60 -15.03
CA ILE A 103 -1.33 -2.57 -14.02
C ILE A 103 -0.13 -1.62 -13.94
N GLY A 104 1.08 -2.17 -13.87
CA GLY A 104 2.33 -1.40 -13.84
C GLY A 104 2.49 -0.53 -15.08
N THR A 105 2.19 -1.06 -16.28
CA THR A 105 2.28 -0.29 -17.53
C THR A 105 1.25 0.84 -17.56
N VAL A 106 -0.01 0.57 -17.20
CA VAL A 106 -1.07 1.58 -17.18
C VAL A 106 -0.76 2.68 -16.17
N LEU A 107 -0.29 2.33 -14.97
CA LEU A 107 0.10 3.30 -13.95
C LEU A 107 1.35 4.09 -14.34
N PHE A 108 2.32 3.44 -14.98
CA PHE A 108 3.56 4.09 -15.42
C PHE A 108 3.29 5.07 -16.57
N VAL A 109 2.60 4.63 -17.62
CA VAL A 109 2.28 5.47 -18.78
C VAL A 109 1.25 6.54 -18.39
N GLY A 110 0.20 6.16 -17.66
CA GLY A 110 -0.85 7.07 -17.22
C GLY A 110 -0.41 8.05 -16.15
N GLY A 111 0.50 7.68 -15.26
CA GLY A 111 1.01 8.55 -14.19
C GLY A 111 2.27 9.32 -14.58
N HIS A 112 3.37 8.61 -14.84
CA HIS A 112 4.65 9.24 -15.18
C HIS A 112 4.70 9.75 -16.61
N GLY A 113 4.06 9.07 -17.56
CA GLY A 113 3.98 9.52 -18.95
C GLY A 113 3.14 10.80 -19.12
N SER A 114 2.01 10.89 -18.43
CA SER A 114 1.19 12.12 -18.41
C SER A 114 1.89 13.27 -17.69
N LEU A 115 2.59 12.99 -16.58
CA LEU A 115 3.41 13.97 -15.85
C LEU A 115 4.54 14.51 -16.74
N ALA A 116 5.32 13.65 -17.39
CA ALA A 116 6.38 14.07 -18.30
C ALA A 116 5.85 14.85 -19.51
N TRP A 117 4.64 14.53 -19.99
CA TRP A 117 3.97 15.29 -21.04
C TRP A 117 3.45 16.65 -20.55
N ALA A 118 3.00 16.75 -19.30
CA ALA A 118 2.57 17.98 -18.67
C ALA A 118 3.75 18.92 -18.36
N GLU A 119 4.89 18.39 -17.90
CA GLU A 119 6.13 19.15 -17.64
C GLU A 119 6.70 19.83 -18.90
N GLN A 120 6.38 19.33 -20.10
CA GLN A 120 6.74 19.99 -21.37
C GLN A 120 5.91 21.26 -21.64
N ARG A 121 4.75 21.43 -21.01
CA ARG A 121 3.77 22.48 -21.32
C ARG A 121 3.46 23.40 -20.15
N VAL A 122 3.73 22.96 -18.92
CA VAL A 122 3.42 23.71 -17.70
C VAL A 122 4.72 24.05 -16.97
N PRO A 123 5.05 25.34 -16.78
CA PRO A 123 6.16 25.75 -15.94
C PRO A 123 5.98 25.20 -14.53
N SER A 124 7.05 24.69 -13.92
CA SER A 124 7.05 24.03 -12.60
C SER A 124 6.81 24.98 -11.41
N GLY A 125 6.14 26.11 -11.62
CA GLY A 125 6.05 27.23 -10.69
C GLY A 125 4.67 27.91 -10.66
N ILE A 126 3.60 27.11 -10.63
CA ILE A 126 2.31 27.53 -10.05
C ILE A 126 2.23 26.94 -8.65
#